data_AF-C7MHQ8-F1
#
_entry.id   AF-C7MHQ8-F1
#
_cell.length_a   1.000
_cell.length_b   1.000
_cell.length_c   1.000
_cell.angle_alpha   90.00
_cell.angle_beta   90.00
_cell.angle_gamma   90.00
#
_symmetry.space_group_name_H-M   'P 1'
#
loop_
_entity.id
_entity.type
_entity.pdbx_description
1 polymer ?
#
loop_
_entity_poly.entity_id
_entity_poly.type
_entity_poly.pdbx_seq_one_letter_code
_entity_poly.pdbx_strand_id
1 'polypeptide(L)' 'MVSAEHAPPLRAAELSDPDGDGLTLTTLLGTAWLTCTTEGEEVTVGPFPVDALKAALALVDDGSSAA' A
#
# COMPACT_ATOMS: atom_id res chain seq x y z
N MET A 1 8.67 -26.33 24.20
CA MET A 1 9.15 -25.58 23.03
C MET A 1 7.96 -24.75 22.60
N VAL A 2 7.94 -23.46 22.95
CA VAL A 2 6.79 -22.61 22.62
C VAL A 2 6.82 -22.41 21.12
N SER A 3 5.78 -22.85 20.43
CA SER A 3 5.62 -22.66 19.00
C SER A 3 5.66 -21.16 18.73
N ALA A 4 6.63 -20.71 17.93
CA ALA A 4 6.65 -19.33 17.45
C ALA A 4 5.28 -19.05 16.86
N GLU A 5 4.57 -18.13 17.52
CA GLU A 5 3.37 -17.49 17.00
C GLU A 5 3.58 -17.23 15.51
N HIS A 6 2.78 -17.89 14.67
CA HIS A 6 2.78 -17.65 13.24
C HIS A 6 2.11 -16.30 13.03
N ALA A 7 2.83 -15.23 13.39
CA ALA A 7 2.44 -13.88 13.07
C ALA A 7 2.23 -13.86 11.55
N PRO A 8 1.06 -13.43 11.08
CA PRO A 8 0.77 -13.45 9.66
C PRO A 8 1.83 -12.60 8.94
N PRO A 9 2.29 -13.04 7.75
CA PRO A 9 3.39 -12.38 7.08
C PRO A 9 2.96 -10.96 6.71
N LEU A 10 3.52 -9.98 7.41
CA LEU A 10 3.44 -8.58 7.03
C LEU A 10 4.31 -8.42 5.78
N ARG A 11 3.74 -7.88 4.71
CA ARG A 11 4.47 -7.57 3.47
C ARG A 11 4.46 -6.07 3.27
N ALA A 12 5.64 -5.48 3.14
CA ALA A 12 5.81 -4.09 2.74
C ALA A 12 6.40 -4.03 1.33
N ALA A 13 5.94 -3.08 0.54
CA ALA A 13 6.53 -2.71 -0.74
C ALA A 13 6.79 -1.20 -0.73
N GLU A 14 8.05 -0.84 -0.99
CA GLU A 14 8.49 0.55 -1.11
C GLU A 14 8.40 0.97 -2.58
N LEU A 15 7.85 2.16 -2.78
CA LEU A 15 7.52 2.76 -4.07
C LEU A 15 7.88 4.25 -3.98
N SER A 16 7.93 4.92 -5.12
CA SER A 16 8.06 6.37 -5.17
C SER A 16 7.15 6.94 -6.24
N ASP A 17 6.52 8.07 -5.94
CA ASP A 17 5.75 8.83 -6.92
C ASP A 17 6.70 9.59 -7.89
N PRO A 18 6.19 10.07 -9.04
CA PRO A 18 6.99 10.84 -10.00
C PRO A 18 7.64 12.11 -9.46
N ASP A 19 7.07 12.72 -8.41
CA ASP A 19 7.65 13.88 -7.71
C ASP A 19 8.80 13.48 -6.76
N GLY A 20 9.03 12.18 -6.55
CA GLY A 20 10.07 11.66 -5.66
C GLY A 20 9.62 11.42 -4.22
N ASP A 21 8.32 11.58 -3.93
CA ASP A 21 7.74 11.23 -2.63
C ASP A 21 7.81 9.72 -2.39
N GLY A 22 8.10 9.34 -1.14
CA GLY A 22 8.19 7.96 -0.72
C GLY A 22 6.80 7.37 -0.48
N LEU A 23 6.51 6.21 -1.06
CA LEU A 23 5.29 5.46 -0.80
C LEU A 23 5.63 4.09 -0.22
N THR A 24 4.98 3.72 0.88
CA THR A 24 5.10 2.37 1.45
C THR A 24 3.72 1.71 1.50
N LEU A 25 3.54 0.65 0.74
CA LEU A 25 2.35 -0.19 0.80
C LEU A 25 2.59 -1.35 1.75
N THR A 26 1.89 -1.35 2.88
CA THR A 26 1.92 -2.45 3.85
C THR A 26 0.66 -3.31 3.72
N THR A 27 0.82 -4.63 3.71
CA THR A 27 -0.29 -5.58 3.71
C THR A 27 -0.14 -6.61 4.83
N LEU A 28 -1.27 -6.88 5.51
CA LEU A 28 -1.36 -7.83 6.60
C LEU A 28 -2.74 -8.48 6.55
N LEU A 29 -2.81 -9.82 6.50
CA LEU A 29 -4.07 -10.57 6.58
C LEU A 29 -5.17 -10.13 5.58
N GLY A 30 -4.80 -9.67 4.38
CA GLY A 30 -5.77 -9.19 3.38
C GLY A 30 -6.24 -7.75 3.59
N THR A 31 -5.67 -7.05 4.57
CA THR A 31 -5.78 -5.61 4.77
C THR A 31 -4.53 -4.90 4.23
N ALA A 32 -4.69 -3.68 3.74
CA ALA A 32 -3.64 -2.83 3.25
C ALA A 32 -3.65 -1.46 3.94
N TRP A 33 -2.46 -0.88 4.07
CA TRP A 33 -2.21 0.51 4.46
C TRP A 33 -1.25 1.11 3.43
N LEU A 34 -1.50 2.35 3.05
CA LEU A 34 -0.59 3.12 2.22
C LEU A 34 -0.04 4.26 3.06
N THR A 35 1.28 4.31 3.18
CA THR A 35 2.00 5.37 3.85
C THR A 35 2.66 6.22 2.79
N CYS A 36 2.41 7.53 2.81
CA CYS A 36 3.09 8.50 1.95
C CYS A 36 4.01 9.35 2.81
N THR A 37 5.24 9.55 2.35
CA THR A 37 6.29 10.33 3.00
C THR A 37 6.74 11.43 2.05
N THR A 38 6.47 12.68 2.41
CA THR A 38 6.81 13.88 1.62
C THR A 38 7.59 14.87 2.48
N GLU A 39 8.78 15.27 2.06
CA GLU A 39 9.66 16.23 2.76
C GLU A 39 9.84 16.00 4.29
N GLY A 40 9.71 14.75 4.74
CA GLY A 40 9.80 14.37 6.16
C GLY A 40 8.47 14.32 6.93
N GLU A 41 7.35 14.68 6.29
CA GLU A 41 6.01 14.41 6.78
C GLU A 41 5.54 13.02 6.33
N GLU A 42 4.84 12.29 7.20
CA GLU A 42 4.33 10.95 6.90
C GLU A 42 2.82 10.89 7.16
N VAL A 43 2.07 10.40 6.17
CA VAL A 43 0.63 10.18 6.26
C VAL A 43 0.33 8.73 5.93
N THR A 44 -0.24 8.00 6.89
CA THR A 44 -0.72 6.62 6.69
C THR A 44 -2.23 6.59 6.54
N VAL A 45 -2.71 5.99 5.46
CA VAL A 45 -4.14 5.79 5.18
C VAL A 45 -4.49 4.30 5.17
N GLY A 46 -5.68 3.97 5.67
CA GLY A 46 -6.18 2.61 5.83
C GLY A 46 -6.86 2.41 7.19
N PRO A 47 -7.21 1.18 7.56
CA PRO A 47 -7.07 -0.06 6.79
C PRO A 47 -8.04 -0.16 5.60
N PHE A 48 -7.57 -0.72 4.48
CA PHE A 48 -8.41 -1.06 3.32
C PHE A 48 -8.40 -2.56 3.03
N PRO A 49 -9.49 -3.15 2.52
CA PRO A 49 -9.43 -4.47 1.91
C PRO A 49 -8.47 -4.46 0.71
N VAL A 50 -7.54 -5.41 0.62
CA VAL A 50 -6.55 -5.47 -0.48
C VAL A 50 -7.22 -5.51 -1.85
N ASP A 51 -8.31 -6.27 -2.01
CA ASP A 51 -9.06 -6.32 -3.27
C ASP A 51 -9.69 -4.98 -3.63
N ALA A 52 -10.24 -4.26 -2.66
CA ALA A 52 -10.81 -2.94 -2.89
C ALA A 52 -9.72 -1.93 -3.30
N LEU A 53 -8.55 -1.99 -2.66
CA LEU A 53 -7.40 -1.15 -3.02
C LEU A 53 -6.92 -1.46 -4.44
N LYS A 54 -6.78 -2.74 -4.81
CA LYS A 54 -6.42 -3.15 -6.18
C LYS A 54 -7.42 -2.66 -7.22
N ALA A 55 -8.73 -2.80 -6.93
CA ALA A 55 -9.78 -2.32 -7.82
C ALA A 55 -9.73 -0.79 -7.98
N ALA A 56 -9.48 -0.05 -6.89
CA ALA A 56 -9.33 1.40 -6.93
C ALA A 56 -8.10 1.81 -7.77
N LEU A 57 -6.95 1.14 -7.61
CA LEU A 57 -5.76 1.41 -8.41
C LEU A 57 -6.00 1.14 -9.91
N ALA A 58 -6.69 0.04 -10.24
CA ALA A 58 -7.03 -0.27 -11.63
C ALA A 58 -7.94 0.77 -12.28
N LEU A 59 -8.83 1.41 -11.49
CA LEU A 59 -9.67 2.51 -11.98
C LEU A 59 -8.86 3.80 -12.24
N VAL A 60 -7.76 4.00 -11.52
CA VAL A 60 -6.89 5.19 -11.71
C VAL A 60 -5.96 5.00 -12.92
N ASP A 61 -5.53 3.78 -13.21
CA ASP A 61 -4.66 3.45 -14.36
C ASP A 61 -5.38 3.57 -15.72
N ASP A 62 -6.71 3.38 -15.77
CA ASP A 62 -7.52 3.46 -17.00
C ASP A 62 -7.72 4.90 -17.54
N GLY A 63 -7.15 5.91 -16.88
CA GLY A 63 -7.24 7.31 -17.28
C GLY A 63 -6.35 7.73 -18.46
N SER A 64 -5.65 6.80 -19.11
CA SER A 64 -4.74 7.08 -20.24
C SER A 64 -5.02 6.22 -21.48
N SER A 65 -6.27 6.17 -21.95
CA SER A 65 -6.55 5.79 -23.34
C SER A 65 -7.86 6.39 -23.87
N ALA A 66 -7.87 7.69 -24.05
CA ALA A 66 -8.80 8.34 -24.98
C ALA A 66 -7.97 9.01 -26.08
N ALA A 67 -7.66 8.25 -27.13
CA ALA A 67 -7.11 8.74 -28.40
C ALA A 67 -7.85 8.07 -29.55
#